data_AF-A0A540NP86-F1
#
_entry.id   AF-A0A540NP86-F1
#
_cell.length_a   1.000
_cell.length_b   1.000
_cell.length_c   1.000
_cell.angle_alpha   90.00
_cell.angle_beta   90.00
_cell.angle_gamma   90.00
#
_symmetry.space_group_name_H-M   'P 1'
#
loop_
_entity.id
_entity.type
_entity.pdbx_description
1 polymer ?
#
loop_
_entity_poly.entity_id
_entity_poly.type
_entity_poly.pdbx_seq_one_letter_code
_entity_poly.pdbx_strand_id
1 'polypeptide(L)'
;MARCFQGWVFLLAVLVLALSTPCSHAHLKHKKFKTKTGVYLSPKFVLEPGLSSSKYFYNVHFPKGHIALKNFNAEVIDEEGNSSPLHEVYVHHWIVERYYARKGYVEPEQQLPQQLSESDVIWLRNSGMCQNGALGQYFGLGSETRKTATDVPGHYGIEVGDGEGVPDGFEERWMLNVHAIDTRGVEYDLGCTECRCDMYNVSRDQSGQPLPAGYTGGLTCCPDGAKCRLKQGFDGEKKNHYLRYTVKWVDWSESVVPVKVYILDVTDRMNHSAPTGAKHNCLVEYDVEKSCNATNGCLDNKWAKITMPTGGHVIYGVAHLHRGGLGSTLHGEDGRVLCSSTPIYGKGKEAGNEAGYVVAMTTCYPWPGSVKIKDGETLTVVSNYESTQLHSGVMGLFYILVAETL
;
A
#
# COMPACT_ATOMS: atom_id res chain seq x y z
N MET A 1 -65.50 -27.50 -7.39
CA MET A 1 -65.23 -26.06 -7.18
C MET A 1 -64.43 -25.74 -5.91
N ALA A 2 -64.60 -26.46 -4.79
CA ALA A 2 -63.87 -26.17 -3.55
C ALA A 2 -62.33 -26.37 -3.61
N ARG A 3 -61.83 -27.34 -4.39
CA ARG A 3 -60.38 -27.63 -4.49
C ARG A 3 -59.57 -26.59 -5.29
N CYS A 4 -60.19 -25.87 -6.24
CA CYS A 4 -59.51 -24.80 -6.99
C CYS A 4 -59.30 -23.53 -6.16
N PHE A 5 -60.25 -23.23 -5.27
CA PHE A 5 -60.18 -22.03 -4.42
C PHE A 5 -59.03 -22.12 -3.41
N GLN A 6 -58.76 -23.32 -2.89
CA GLN A 6 -57.74 -23.56 -1.88
C GLN A 6 -56.31 -23.46 -2.42
N GLY A 7 -56.09 -23.84 -3.69
CA GLY A 7 -54.80 -23.65 -4.37
C GLY A 7 -54.49 -22.18 -4.69
N TRP A 8 -55.52 -21.40 -5.01
CA TRP A 8 -55.37 -19.95 -5.26
C TRP A 8 -55.04 -19.17 -3.99
N VAL A 9 -55.65 -19.51 -2.86
CA VAL A 9 -55.33 -18.88 -1.56
C VAL A 9 -53.89 -19.21 -1.14
N PHE A 10 -53.41 -20.43 -1.41
CA PHE A 10 -52.03 -20.82 -1.12
C PHE A 10 -51.02 -20.06 -1.99
N LEU A 11 -51.30 -19.90 -3.28
CA LEU A 11 -50.48 -19.11 -4.21
C LEU A 11 -50.44 -17.63 -3.83
N LEU A 12 -51.58 -17.05 -3.45
CA LEU A 12 -51.66 -15.67 -2.96
C LEU A 12 -50.90 -15.49 -1.65
N ALA A 13 -50.98 -16.44 -0.72
CA ALA A 13 -50.22 -16.39 0.53
C ALA A 13 -48.70 -16.45 0.29
N VAL A 14 -48.23 -17.32 -0.62
CA VAL A 14 -46.82 -17.40 -1.02
C VAL A 14 -46.37 -16.13 -1.73
N LEU A 15 -47.21 -15.54 -2.60
CA LEU A 15 -46.90 -14.28 -3.28
C LEU A 15 -46.82 -13.12 -2.30
N VAL A 16 -47.74 -13.04 -1.33
CA VAL A 16 -47.73 -12.02 -0.27
C VAL A 16 -46.54 -12.22 0.66
N LEU A 17 -46.13 -13.45 0.98
CA LEU A 17 -44.90 -13.73 1.73
C LEU A 17 -43.63 -13.38 0.94
N ALA A 18 -43.60 -13.61 -0.37
CA ALA A 18 -42.51 -13.22 -1.26
C ALA A 18 -42.43 -11.69 -1.48
N LEU A 19 -43.56 -10.99 -1.39
CA LEU A 19 -43.64 -9.52 -1.48
C LEU A 19 -43.47 -8.82 -0.11
N SER A 20 -43.76 -9.50 0.99
CA SER A 20 -43.63 -8.97 2.37
C SER A 20 -42.34 -9.38 3.07
N THR A 21 -41.56 -10.30 2.48
CA THR A 21 -40.14 -10.45 2.81
C THR A 21 -39.43 -9.22 2.28
N PRO A 22 -38.92 -8.32 3.15
CA PRO A 22 -38.11 -7.23 2.66
C PRO A 22 -36.93 -7.87 1.97
N CYS A 23 -36.69 -7.56 0.69
CA CYS A 23 -35.38 -7.79 0.12
C CYS A 23 -34.40 -6.97 0.97
N SER A 24 -33.78 -7.59 1.98
CA SER A 24 -32.81 -6.93 2.87
C SER A 24 -31.65 -6.31 2.06
N HIS A 25 -31.43 -6.79 0.84
CA HIS A 25 -30.47 -6.28 -0.13
C HIS A 25 -30.86 -4.90 -0.74
N ALA A 26 -32.14 -4.51 -0.75
CA ALA A 26 -32.58 -3.23 -1.28
C ALA A 26 -32.43 -2.09 -0.26
N HIS A 27 -32.57 -2.38 1.04
CA HIS A 27 -32.38 -1.38 2.10
C HIS A 27 -30.91 -1.01 2.33
N LEU A 28 -29.96 -1.92 2.09
CA LEU A 28 -28.52 -1.64 2.15
C LEU A 28 -28.03 -0.74 1.01
N LYS A 29 -28.68 -0.79 -0.17
CA LYS A 29 -28.27 0.01 -1.35
C LYS A 29 -28.43 1.52 -1.20
N HIS A 30 -29.09 2.01 -0.13
CA HIS A 30 -29.39 3.44 0.03
C HIS A 30 -28.99 4.06 1.36
N LYS A 31 -28.29 3.33 2.25
CA LYS A 31 -27.77 3.96 3.47
C LYS A 31 -26.55 4.81 3.11
N LYS A 32 -26.78 6.09 2.84
CA LYS A 32 -25.71 7.08 2.66
C LYS A 32 -25.01 7.26 4.00
N PHE A 33 -23.84 6.65 4.15
CA PHE A 33 -22.98 6.97 5.28
C PHE A 33 -22.56 8.43 5.17
N LYS A 34 -22.65 9.16 6.29
CA LYS A 34 -22.16 10.53 6.36
C LYS A 34 -20.64 10.50 6.40
N THR A 35 -20.00 10.59 5.24
CA THR A 35 -18.55 10.63 5.14
C THR A 35 -18.00 11.92 5.74
N LYS A 36 -16.99 11.77 6.59
CA LYS A 36 -16.16 12.83 7.14
C LYS A 36 -14.85 12.88 6.37
N THR A 37 -14.20 14.04 6.36
CA THR A 37 -12.92 14.26 5.69
C THR A 37 -12.04 15.15 6.56
N GLY A 38 -10.77 14.80 6.63
CA GLY A 38 -9.74 15.54 7.36
C GLY A 38 -8.50 15.65 6.50
N VAL A 39 -7.89 16.83 6.49
CA VAL A 39 -6.64 17.12 5.78
C VAL A 39 -5.61 17.48 6.83
N TYR A 40 -4.46 16.84 6.76
CA TYR A 40 -3.40 16.95 7.76
C TYR A 40 -2.05 17.10 7.06
N LEU A 41 -1.06 17.55 7.84
CA LEU A 41 0.33 17.64 7.41
C LEU A 41 1.20 16.81 8.34
N SER A 42 2.23 16.16 7.78
CA SER A 42 3.34 15.64 8.57
C SER A 42 4.09 16.79 9.24
N PRO A 43 4.94 16.52 10.24
CA PRO A 43 6.03 17.41 10.56
C PRO A 43 6.89 17.71 9.32
N LYS A 44 7.57 18.87 9.37
CA LYS A 44 8.44 19.32 8.29
C LYS A 44 9.64 18.39 8.12
N PHE A 45 10.01 18.11 6.87
CA PHE A 45 11.33 17.58 6.53
C PHE A 45 12.00 18.48 5.50
N VAL A 46 13.33 18.48 5.50
CA VAL A 46 14.13 19.36 4.63
C VAL A 46 14.88 18.50 3.64
N LEU A 47 14.81 18.89 2.36
CA LEU A 47 15.57 18.27 1.29
C LEU A 47 16.58 19.26 0.71
N GLU A 48 17.74 18.74 0.33
CA GLU A 48 18.73 19.44 -0.48
C GLU A 48 19.07 18.54 -1.67
N PRO A 49 19.57 19.08 -2.79
CA PRO A 49 19.89 18.29 -3.98
C PRO A 49 20.62 16.98 -3.69
N GLY A 50 20.08 15.88 -4.18
CA GLY A 50 20.62 14.52 -4.02
C GLY A 50 20.30 13.86 -2.68
N LEU A 51 19.78 14.58 -1.68
CA LEU A 51 19.50 14.02 -0.36
C LEU A 51 18.36 13.00 -0.43
N SER A 52 18.61 11.80 0.12
CA SER A 52 17.58 10.85 0.53
C SER A 52 17.17 11.13 1.97
N SER A 53 15.88 11.35 2.19
CA SER A 53 15.29 11.60 3.50
C SER A 53 14.26 10.52 3.76
N SER A 54 14.44 9.73 4.82
CA SER A 54 13.49 8.70 5.25
C SER A 54 13.11 8.96 6.70
N LYS A 55 12.05 9.74 6.88
CA LYS A 55 11.65 10.24 8.20
C LYS A 55 10.52 9.42 8.78
N TYR A 56 10.64 9.11 10.07
CA TYR A 56 9.58 8.50 10.86
C TYR A 56 8.91 9.57 11.73
N PHE A 57 7.60 9.72 11.54
CA PHE A 57 6.76 10.63 12.31
C PHE A 57 5.79 9.80 13.13
N TYR A 58 5.96 9.85 14.44
CA TYR A 58 5.13 9.13 15.39
C TYR A 58 3.97 9.98 15.88
N ASN A 59 2.90 9.32 16.33
CA ASN A 59 1.70 9.95 16.87
C ASN A 59 1.13 11.08 15.98
N VAL A 60 1.09 10.84 14.66
CA VAL A 60 0.59 11.84 13.71
C VAL A 60 -0.90 12.07 13.88
N HIS A 61 -1.36 13.25 13.45
CA HIS A 61 -2.78 13.57 13.49
C HIS A 61 -3.60 12.61 12.62
N PHE A 62 -4.51 11.87 13.23
CA PHE A 62 -5.37 10.92 12.54
C PHE A 62 -6.78 10.96 13.15
N PRO A 63 -7.84 10.66 12.37
CA PRO A 63 -9.20 10.56 12.90
C PRO A 63 -9.28 9.59 14.09
N LYS A 64 -9.96 10.03 15.16
CA LYS A 64 -10.12 9.25 16.40
C LYS A 64 -11.52 8.66 16.53
N GLY A 65 -11.63 7.62 17.36
CA GLY A 65 -12.87 6.91 17.67
C GLY A 65 -13.02 5.63 16.84
N HIS A 66 -14.11 4.91 17.09
CA HIS A 66 -14.46 3.72 16.32
C HIS A 66 -15.03 4.14 14.96
N ILE A 67 -14.23 3.94 13.91
CA ILE A 67 -14.51 4.45 12.57
C ILE A 67 -14.22 3.41 11.50
N ALA A 68 -14.83 3.61 10.33
CA ALA A 68 -14.48 2.88 9.13
C ALA A 68 -13.75 3.81 8.15
N LEU A 69 -12.49 3.52 7.86
CA LEU A 69 -11.72 4.26 6.88
C LEU A 69 -12.24 3.95 5.47
N LYS A 70 -12.38 5.02 4.69
CA LYS A 70 -12.97 5.01 3.34
C LYS A 70 -11.99 5.40 2.26
N ASN A 71 -10.98 6.21 2.58
CA ASN A 71 -9.91 6.59 1.67
C ASN A 71 -8.74 7.20 2.48
N PHE A 72 -7.51 6.99 2.01
CA PHE A 72 -6.34 7.73 2.43
C PHE A 72 -5.51 8.09 1.18
N ASN A 73 -5.35 9.38 0.91
CA ASN A 73 -4.49 9.89 -0.17
C ASN A 73 -3.40 10.77 0.42
N ALA A 74 -2.20 10.72 -0.14
CA ALA A 74 -1.11 11.60 0.28
C ALA A 74 -0.27 12.11 -0.89
N GLU A 75 0.40 13.23 -0.67
CA GLU A 75 1.34 13.83 -1.59
C GLU A 75 2.37 14.68 -0.84
N VAL A 76 3.59 14.75 -1.38
CA VAL A 76 4.60 15.69 -0.90
C VAL A 76 4.33 17.06 -1.51
N ILE A 77 4.33 18.09 -0.65
CA ILE A 77 4.16 19.49 -1.01
C ILE A 77 5.36 20.34 -0.57
N ASP A 78 5.53 21.49 -1.20
CA ASP A 78 6.47 22.54 -0.79
C ASP A 78 5.91 23.39 0.38
N GLU A 79 6.65 24.42 0.78
CA GLU A 79 6.30 25.32 1.88
C GLU A 79 5.08 26.20 1.54
N GLU A 80 4.87 26.49 0.26
CA GLU A 80 3.73 27.24 -0.28
C GLU A 80 2.47 26.36 -0.43
N GLY A 81 2.59 25.04 -0.26
CA GLY A 81 1.50 24.08 -0.32
C GLY A 81 1.22 23.51 -1.71
N ASN A 82 2.11 23.73 -2.67
CA ASN A 82 2.04 23.16 -4.02
C ASN A 82 2.60 21.74 -4.04
N SER A 83 2.04 20.88 -4.88
CA SER A 83 2.52 19.52 -5.06
C SER A 83 3.90 19.50 -5.72
N SER A 84 4.86 18.82 -5.11
CA SER A 84 6.22 18.70 -5.66
C SER A 84 6.24 17.71 -6.83
N PRO A 85 6.77 18.06 -8.01
CA PRO A 85 6.87 17.11 -9.11
C PRO A 85 7.95 16.03 -8.85
N LEU A 86 7.73 14.80 -9.33
CA LEU A 86 8.61 13.65 -9.09
C LEU A 86 10.02 13.79 -9.66
N HIS A 87 10.20 14.66 -10.67
CA HIS A 87 11.51 14.97 -11.24
C HIS A 87 12.30 16.01 -10.42
N GLU A 88 11.71 16.55 -9.35
CA GLU A 88 12.40 17.35 -8.33
C GLU A 88 12.47 16.62 -6.99
N VAL A 89 11.34 16.09 -6.53
CA VAL A 89 11.23 15.32 -5.28
C VAL A 89 10.56 14.00 -5.59
N TYR A 90 11.37 12.95 -5.75
CA TYR A 90 10.88 11.61 -5.96
C TYR A 90 10.40 11.02 -4.63
N VAL A 91 9.09 10.75 -4.54
CA VAL A 91 8.51 10.02 -3.41
C VAL A 91 8.77 8.55 -3.64
N HIS A 92 9.80 8.01 -3.00
CA HIS A 92 10.09 6.58 -3.07
C HIS A 92 8.98 5.79 -2.39
N HIS A 93 8.62 6.18 -1.18
CA HIS A 93 7.40 5.70 -0.54
C HIS A 93 6.91 6.64 0.55
N TRP A 94 5.64 6.49 0.88
CA TRP A 94 5.12 6.87 2.18
C TRP A 94 4.28 5.70 2.68
N ILE A 95 4.33 5.40 3.97
CA ILE A 95 3.53 4.34 4.56
C ILE A 95 2.92 4.80 5.88
N VAL A 96 1.73 4.30 6.19
CA VAL A 96 1.05 4.55 7.46
C VAL A 96 0.83 3.23 8.19
N GLU A 97 1.29 3.17 9.43
CA GLU A 97 1.11 2.02 10.32
C GLU A 97 0.39 2.43 11.60
N ARG A 98 -0.41 1.49 12.12
CA ARG A 98 -1.15 1.64 13.38
C ARG A 98 -0.34 0.98 14.49
N TYR A 99 -0.33 1.57 15.68
CA TYR A 99 0.32 0.97 16.84
C TYR A 99 -0.39 1.37 18.14
N TYR A 100 -0.23 0.55 19.17
CA TYR A 100 -0.57 0.91 20.54
C TYR A 100 0.68 1.40 21.26
N ALA A 101 0.56 2.51 21.99
CA ALA A 101 1.62 3.04 22.84
C ALA A 101 1.12 3.19 24.27
N ARG A 102 2.01 3.04 25.26
CA ARG A 102 1.68 3.39 26.65
C ARG A 102 1.22 4.85 26.74
N LYS A 103 0.17 5.10 27.52
CA LYS A 103 -0.28 6.46 27.81
C LYS A 103 0.86 7.27 28.43
N GLY A 104 1.13 8.44 27.86
CA GLY A 104 2.23 9.31 28.28
C GLY A 104 3.61 8.91 27.73
N TYR A 105 3.73 7.82 26.95
CA TYR A 105 4.95 7.53 26.21
C TYR A 105 5.21 8.64 25.18
N VAL A 106 6.47 9.05 25.08
CA VAL A 106 6.96 10.03 24.11
C VAL A 106 7.92 9.28 23.20
N GLU A 107 7.55 9.16 21.93
CA GLU A 107 8.37 8.46 20.96
C GLU A 107 9.69 9.21 20.72
N PRO A 108 10.82 8.49 20.68
CA PRO A 108 12.10 9.08 20.35
C PRO A 108 12.13 9.57 18.90
N GLU A 109 12.79 10.71 18.67
CA GLU A 109 12.85 11.34 17.35
C GLU A 109 13.67 10.49 16.36
N GLN A 110 13.11 10.21 15.18
CA GLN A 110 13.77 9.47 14.09
C GLN A 110 14.34 8.08 14.43
N GLN A 111 13.95 7.50 15.55
CA GLN A 111 14.29 6.11 15.87
C GLN A 111 13.48 5.16 14.98
N LEU A 112 14.08 4.05 14.55
CA LEU A 112 13.40 3.06 13.71
C LEU A 112 12.33 2.31 14.51
N PRO A 113 11.19 1.93 13.88
CA PRO A 113 10.13 1.14 14.52
C PRO A 113 10.63 -0.11 15.25
N GLN A 114 11.61 -0.82 14.67
CA GLN A 114 12.17 -2.07 15.21
C GLN A 114 13.05 -1.84 16.45
N GLN A 115 13.44 -0.60 16.72
CA GLN A 115 14.25 -0.24 17.89
C GLN A 115 13.40 0.19 19.09
N LEU A 116 12.08 0.35 18.92
CA LEU A 116 11.17 0.68 20.01
C LEU A 116 10.88 -0.57 20.85
N SER A 117 10.82 -0.40 22.17
CA SER A 117 10.56 -1.51 23.08
C SER A 117 9.13 -2.03 22.91
N GLU A 118 8.97 -3.35 22.77
CA GLU A 118 7.67 -4.02 22.77
C GLU A 118 6.90 -3.82 24.09
N SER A 119 7.61 -3.48 25.17
CA SER A 119 6.97 -3.12 26.45
C SER A 119 6.20 -1.81 26.36
N ASP A 120 6.56 -0.91 25.44
CA ASP A 120 6.03 0.45 25.34
C ASP A 120 5.20 0.65 24.07
N VAL A 121 5.52 -0.08 23.00
CA VAL A 121 4.91 0.03 21.68
C VAL A 121 4.56 -1.35 21.15
N ILE A 122 3.31 -1.51 20.68
CA ILE A 122 2.82 -2.75 20.06
C ILE A 122 2.33 -2.40 18.66
N TRP A 123 2.99 -2.92 17.64
CA TRP A 123 2.66 -2.65 16.23
C TRP A 123 1.44 -3.45 15.77
N LEU A 124 0.47 -2.78 15.18
CA LEU A 124 -0.69 -3.40 14.53
C LEU A 124 -0.45 -3.51 13.04
N ARG A 125 -0.34 -4.74 12.58
CA ARG A 125 -0.08 -5.05 11.17
C ARG A 125 -1.40 -5.23 10.42
N ASN A 126 -1.35 -5.07 9.09
CA ASN A 126 -2.42 -5.51 8.22
C ASN A 126 -2.59 -7.05 8.26
N SER A 127 -3.53 -7.60 7.47
CA SER A 127 -3.81 -9.04 7.43
C SER A 127 -2.88 -9.84 6.50
N GLY A 128 -1.89 -9.19 5.90
CA GLY A 128 -0.89 -9.79 5.02
C GLY A 128 0.02 -10.80 5.72
N MET A 129 0.59 -11.70 4.92
CA MET A 129 1.35 -12.86 5.42
C MET A 129 2.83 -12.55 5.66
N CYS A 130 3.33 -11.42 5.17
CA CYS A 130 4.73 -11.04 5.29
C CYS A 130 5.16 -10.88 6.75
N GLN A 131 6.24 -11.60 7.11
CA GLN A 131 6.79 -11.65 8.46
C GLN A 131 7.96 -10.65 8.64
N ASN A 132 8.55 -10.61 9.84
CA ASN A 132 9.73 -9.81 10.16
C ASN A 132 9.56 -8.30 9.92
N GLY A 133 8.37 -7.77 10.14
CA GLY A 133 8.10 -6.35 9.98
C GLY A 133 7.80 -5.90 8.54
N ALA A 134 7.98 -6.75 7.52
CA ALA A 134 7.82 -6.35 6.12
C ALA A 134 6.35 -6.13 5.73
N LEU A 135 6.04 -5.03 5.05
CA LEU A 135 4.73 -4.75 4.46
C LEU A 135 3.56 -4.76 5.47
N GLY A 136 3.76 -4.22 6.68
CA GLY A 136 2.75 -4.17 7.74
C GLY A 136 1.73 -3.04 7.61
N GLN A 137 1.97 -2.10 6.70
CA GLN A 137 1.21 -0.86 6.57
C GLN A 137 -0.23 -1.05 6.11
N TYR A 138 -1.09 -0.11 6.51
CA TYR A 138 -2.49 -0.07 6.10
C TYR A 138 -2.69 0.68 4.79
N PHE A 139 -1.91 1.74 4.61
CA PHE A 139 -1.93 2.59 3.42
C PHE A 139 -0.50 3.00 3.07
N GLY A 140 -0.36 3.42 1.82
CA GLY A 140 0.89 3.93 1.31
C GLY A 140 1.70 2.87 0.58
N LEU A 141 2.35 3.33 -0.48
CA LEU A 141 3.21 2.63 -1.42
C LEU A 141 4.14 3.71 -1.99
N GLY A 142 4.26 3.86 -3.31
CA GLY A 142 5.15 4.84 -3.92
C GLY A 142 4.45 6.08 -4.48
N SER A 143 5.20 6.75 -5.36
CA SER A 143 4.81 7.97 -6.07
C SER A 143 3.49 7.88 -6.86
N GLU A 144 3.10 6.69 -7.32
CA GLU A 144 1.90 6.45 -8.11
C GLU A 144 0.60 6.68 -7.33
N THR A 145 0.69 6.66 -6.00
CA THR A 145 -0.46 6.85 -5.10
C THR A 145 -1.11 8.23 -5.25
N ARG A 146 -0.39 9.25 -5.76
CA ARG A 146 -0.94 10.60 -5.98
C ARG A 146 -2.21 10.61 -6.84
N LYS A 147 -2.26 9.75 -7.85
CA LYS A 147 -3.43 9.60 -8.75
C LYS A 147 -4.06 8.21 -8.70
N THR A 148 -3.72 7.43 -7.67
CA THR A 148 -4.26 6.09 -7.43
C THR A 148 -4.93 6.08 -6.07
N ALA A 149 -6.17 6.57 -6.03
CA ALA A 149 -6.93 6.60 -4.78
C ALA A 149 -7.32 5.17 -4.35
N THR A 150 -6.99 4.82 -3.12
CA THR A 150 -7.48 3.60 -2.46
C THR A 150 -8.85 3.88 -1.84
N ASP A 151 -9.87 4.05 -2.69
CA ASP A 151 -11.25 4.24 -2.25
C ASP A 151 -11.86 2.91 -1.83
N VAL A 152 -12.47 2.85 -0.65
CA VAL A 152 -13.25 1.71 -0.16
C VAL A 152 -14.73 1.93 -0.54
N PRO A 153 -15.33 1.11 -1.42
CA PRO A 153 -16.66 1.41 -1.98
C PRO A 153 -17.81 1.12 -0.99
N GLY A 154 -18.97 1.73 -1.24
CA GLY A 154 -20.24 1.37 -0.60
C GLY A 154 -20.21 1.33 0.92
N HIS A 155 -20.76 0.24 1.49
CA HIS A 155 -20.83 -0.03 2.93
C HIS A 155 -19.60 -0.72 3.51
N TYR A 156 -18.59 -1.02 2.69
CA TYR A 156 -17.34 -1.61 3.18
C TYR A 156 -16.49 -0.57 3.93
N GLY A 157 -15.62 -0.98 4.84
CA GLY A 157 -14.70 -0.06 5.49
C GLY A 157 -13.57 -0.77 6.21
N ILE A 158 -12.39 -0.14 6.26
CA ILE A 158 -11.29 -0.66 7.08
C ILE A 158 -11.55 -0.20 8.52
N GLU A 159 -11.83 -1.15 9.40
CA GLU A 159 -12.19 -0.90 10.80
C GLU A 159 -10.97 -0.51 11.62
N VAL A 160 -11.09 0.59 12.38
CA VAL A 160 -10.07 1.04 13.34
C VAL A 160 -10.72 1.66 14.57
N GLY A 161 -10.00 1.65 15.70
CA GLY A 161 -10.45 2.28 16.93
C GLY A 161 -11.67 1.62 17.60
N ASP A 162 -11.92 0.33 17.36
CA ASP A 162 -12.90 -0.51 18.05
C ASP A 162 -12.61 -0.67 19.55
N GLY A 163 -11.33 -0.50 19.93
CA GLY A 163 -10.87 -0.62 21.31
C GLY A 163 -10.65 -2.06 21.77
N GLU A 164 -11.07 -3.04 20.97
CA GLU A 164 -10.83 -4.45 21.25
C GLU A 164 -9.33 -4.75 21.15
N GLY A 165 -8.82 -5.49 22.12
CA GLY A 165 -7.41 -5.87 22.16
C GLY A 165 -6.43 -4.73 22.49
N VAL A 166 -6.89 -3.51 22.81
CA VAL A 166 -6.03 -2.45 23.35
C VAL A 166 -5.65 -2.83 24.80
N PRO A 167 -4.37 -3.03 25.14
CA PRO A 167 -3.99 -3.39 26.50
C PRO A 167 -4.24 -2.26 27.50
N ASP A 168 -4.46 -2.62 28.77
CA ASP A 168 -4.62 -1.66 29.85
C ASP A 168 -3.44 -0.68 29.93
N GLY A 169 -3.74 0.61 29.97
CA GLY A 169 -2.74 1.67 30.01
C GLY A 169 -2.13 2.03 28.64
N PHE A 170 -2.61 1.45 27.54
CA PHE A 170 -2.22 1.83 26.19
C PHE A 170 -3.28 2.71 25.50
N GLU A 171 -2.87 3.37 24.42
CA GLU A 171 -3.74 4.10 23.49
C GLU A 171 -3.27 3.86 22.05
N GLU A 172 -4.21 3.98 21.12
CA GLU A 172 -3.94 3.86 19.69
C GLU A 172 -3.33 5.14 19.10
N ARG A 173 -2.28 4.95 18.30
CA ARG A 173 -1.54 5.99 17.59
C ARG A 173 -1.20 5.53 16.17
N TRP A 174 -0.78 6.48 15.36
CA TRP A 174 -0.43 6.27 13.95
C TRP A 174 0.98 6.78 13.69
N MET A 175 1.75 5.99 12.94
CA MET A 175 3.09 6.32 12.48
C MET A 175 3.04 6.54 10.98
N LEU A 176 3.73 7.57 10.52
CA LEU A 176 3.95 7.87 9.11
C LEU A 176 5.44 7.81 8.82
N ASN A 177 5.85 6.96 7.88
CA ASN A 177 7.17 7.04 7.29
C ASN A 177 7.07 7.73 5.92
N VAL A 178 7.97 8.68 5.67
CA VAL A 178 8.07 9.41 4.40
C VAL A 178 9.49 9.30 3.90
N HIS A 179 9.65 8.55 2.80
CA HIS A 179 10.90 8.39 2.10
C HIS A 179 10.87 9.14 0.77
N ALA A 180 11.59 10.25 0.71
CA ALA A 180 11.67 11.12 -0.45
C ALA A 180 13.13 11.43 -0.80
N ILE A 181 13.41 11.52 -2.09
CA ILE A 181 14.73 11.78 -2.65
C ILE A 181 14.66 13.06 -3.47
N ASP A 182 15.53 14.01 -3.18
CA ASP A 182 15.71 15.20 -4.02
C ASP A 182 16.51 14.83 -5.28
N THR A 183 15.84 14.83 -6.42
CA THR A 183 16.43 14.44 -7.71
C THR A 183 16.95 15.65 -8.50
N ARG A 184 16.88 16.86 -7.94
CA ARG A 184 17.38 18.07 -8.61
C ARG A 184 18.91 17.97 -8.78
N GLY A 185 19.36 18.05 -10.03
CA GLY A 185 20.80 18.09 -10.35
C GLY A 185 21.56 16.76 -10.19
N VAL A 186 20.87 15.65 -9.93
CA VAL A 186 21.53 14.34 -9.84
C VAL A 186 22.14 13.91 -11.18
N GLU A 187 23.24 13.16 -11.11
CA GLU A 187 23.97 12.67 -12.29
C GLU A 187 23.12 11.69 -13.11
N TYR A 188 22.46 10.76 -12.42
CA TYR A 188 21.64 9.71 -13.03
C TYR A 188 20.34 9.53 -12.24
N ASP A 189 19.27 10.13 -12.75
CA ASP A 189 17.95 10.16 -12.12
C ASP A 189 17.41 8.77 -11.80
N LEU A 190 17.37 7.86 -12.78
CA LEU A 190 16.85 6.52 -12.56
C LEU A 190 17.63 5.77 -11.47
N GLY A 191 18.96 5.87 -11.46
CA GLY A 191 19.79 5.23 -10.44
C GLY A 191 19.58 5.80 -9.04
N CYS A 192 19.27 7.10 -8.90
CA CYS A 192 18.86 7.65 -7.61
C CYS A 192 17.48 7.11 -7.20
N THR A 193 16.50 7.14 -8.10
CA THR A 193 15.11 6.72 -7.78
C THR A 193 14.99 5.22 -7.48
N GLU A 194 15.91 4.41 -7.99
CA GLU A 194 16.03 2.96 -7.73
C GLU A 194 17.03 2.63 -6.61
N CYS A 195 17.55 3.66 -5.93
CA CYS A 195 18.49 3.51 -4.83
C CYS A 195 19.71 2.64 -5.18
N ARG A 196 20.31 2.85 -6.36
CA ARG A 196 21.53 2.15 -6.76
C ARG A 196 22.70 2.50 -5.86
N CYS A 197 23.34 1.51 -5.27
CA CYS A 197 24.37 1.72 -4.26
C CYS A 197 25.58 2.51 -4.78
N ASP A 198 25.94 2.34 -6.07
CA ASP A 198 27.04 3.08 -6.71
C ASP A 198 26.75 4.58 -6.92
N MET A 199 25.48 4.97 -6.82
CA MET A 199 25.03 6.36 -6.90
C MET A 199 25.01 7.07 -5.54
N TYR A 200 25.03 6.33 -4.43
CA TYR A 200 24.95 6.88 -3.07
C TYR A 200 26.28 6.75 -2.33
N ASN A 201 26.51 7.66 -1.38
CA ASN A 201 27.67 7.64 -0.49
C ASN A 201 27.51 6.64 0.68
N VAL A 202 27.11 5.40 0.39
CA VAL A 202 26.73 4.39 1.39
C VAL A 202 27.56 3.12 1.22
N SER A 203 28.00 2.55 2.33
CA SER A 203 28.70 1.25 2.37
C SER A 203 28.19 0.32 3.48
N ARG A 204 27.23 0.79 4.27
CA ARG A 204 26.66 0.10 5.44
C ARG A 204 25.15 0.28 5.47
N ASP A 205 24.45 -0.71 6.01
CA ASP A 205 23.02 -0.65 6.26
C ASP A 205 22.67 0.22 7.48
N GLN A 206 21.37 0.36 7.76
CA GLN A 206 20.86 1.17 8.87
C GLN A 206 21.26 0.62 10.26
N SER A 207 21.66 -0.65 10.36
CA SER A 207 22.21 -1.25 11.59
C SER A 207 23.73 -1.08 11.71
N GLY A 208 24.36 -0.46 10.71
CA GLY A 208 25.80 -0.25 10.63
C GLY A 208 26.57 -1.44 10.09
N GLN A 209 25.93 -2.51 9.62
CA GLN A 209 26.61 -3.65 9.00
C GLN A 209 27.00 -3.33 7.56
N PRO A 210 28.13 -3.86 7.04
CA PRO A 210 28.47 -3.70 5.63
C PRO A 210 27.36 -4.23 4.72
N LEU A 211 27.12 -3.56 3.60
CA LEU A 211 26.17 -4.06 2.61
C LEU A 211 26.59 -5.46 2.13
N PRO A 212 25.64 -6.39 1.93
CA PRO A 212 25.93 -7.72 1.41
C PRO A 212 26.67 -7.67 0.07
N ALA A 213 27.61 -8.58 -0.14
CA ALA A 213 28.29 -8.69 -1.42
C ALA A 213 27.28 -8.97 -2.54
N GLY A 214 27.31 -8.15 -3.60
CA GLY A 214 26.39 -8.26 -4.73
C GLY A 214 25.04 -7.54 -4.55
N TYR A 215 24.81 -6.85 -3.42
CA TYR A 215 23.65 -5.95 -3.30
C TYR A 215 23.93 -4.65 -4.07
N THR A 216 23.26 -4.48 -5.22
CA THR A 216 23.57 -3.40 -6.17
C THR A 216 22.63 -2.21 -6.11
N GLY A 217 21.43 -2.38 -5.54
CA GLY A 217 20.49 -1.30 -5.27
C GLY A 217 19.29 -1.76 -4.45
N GLY A 218 18.52 -0.78 -3.97
CA GLY A 218 17.36 -0.98 -3.12
C GLY A 218 17.37 -0.16 -1.84
N LEU A 219 16.36 -0.38 -0.99
CA LEU A 219 16.04 0.41 0.21
C LEU A 219 17.25 0.66 1.12
N THR A 220 18.19 -0.27 1.19
CA THR A 220 19.36 -0.18 2.07
C THR A 220 20.40 0.83 1.57
N CYS A 221 20.35 1.22 0.29
CA CYS A 221 21.35 2.09 -0.33
C CYS A 221 20.99 3.57 -0.34
N CYS A 222 19.77 3.92 0.10
CA CYS A 222 19.32 5.30 0.23
C CYS A 222 18.67 5.58 1.60
N PRO A 223 19.33 5.22 2.73
CA PRO A 223 18.82 5.53 4.07
C PRO A 223 18.71 7.04 4.29
N ASP A 224 18.09 7.42 5.41
CA ASP A 224 18.01 8.82 5.80
C ASP A 224 19.40 9.47 5.88
N GLY A 225 19.57 10.62 5.23
CA GLY A 225 20.84 11.34 5.19
C GLY A 225 21.81 10.91 4.09
N ALA A 226 21.53 9.81 3.38
CA ALA A 226 22.34 9.42 2.22
C ALA A 226 22.21 10.44 1.09
N LYS A 227 23.27 10.62 0.30
CA LYS A 227 23.31 11.60 -0.79
C LYS A 227 23.63 10.93 -2.11
N CYS A 228 22.68 11.01 -3.05
CA CYS A 228 22.87 10.61 -4.42
C CYS A 228 23.85 11.57 -5.12
N ARG A 229 24.67 11.03 -6.01
CA ARG A 229 25.69 11.80 -6.73
C ARG A 229 25.07 12.90 -7.60
N LEU A 230 25.62 14.10 -7.45
CA LEU A 230 25.24 15.28 -8.21
C LEU A 230 26.12 15.46 -9.45
N LYS A 231 25.57 16.12 -10.47
CA LYS A 231 26.35 16.63 -11.60
C LYS A 231 27.40 17.62 -11.09
N GLN A 232 28.59 17.58 -11.67
CA GLN A 232 29.68 18.48 -11.29
C GLN A 232 29.24 19.95 -11.37
N GLY A 233 29.46 20.69 -10.28
CA GLY A 233 29.13 22.11 -10.19
C GLY A 233 27.66 22.42 -9.94
N PHE A 234 26.78 21.42 -9.80
CA PHE A 234 25.41 21.65 -9.35
C PHE A 234 25.40 21.98 -7.86
N ASP A 235 24.90 23.17 -7.54
CA ASP A 235 24.57 23.60 -6.19
C ASP A 235 23.14 24.11 -6.21
N GLY A 236 22.36 23.75 -5.20
CA GLY A 236 20.94 24.06 -5.15
C GLY A 236 20.48 24.21 -3.72
N GLU A 237 19.45 25.03 -3.54
CA GLU A 237 18.96 25.41 -2.22
C GLU A 237 18.28 24.25 -1.48
N LYS A 238 18.31 24.36 -0.15
CA LYS A 238 17.49 23.54 0.74
C LYS A 238 16.03 23.98 0.63
N LYS A 239 15.12 23.02 0.52
CA LYS A 239 13.68 23.27 0.48
C LYS A 239 12.98 22.53 1.61
N ASN A 240 11.99 23.20 2.20
CA ASN A 240 11.11 22.64 3.20
C ASN A 240 9.98 21.86 2.51
N HIS A 241 9.65 20.70 3.04
CA HIS A 241 8.61 19.83 2.52
C HIS A 241 7.76 19.23 3.63
N TYR A 242 6.54 18.86 3.24
CA TYR A 242 5.56 18.20 4.08
C TYR A 242 4.88 17.10 3.29
N LEU A 243 4.43 16.04 3.97
CA LEU A 243 3.43 15.14 3.41
C LEU A 243 2.05 15.70 3.78
N ARG A 244 1.28 16.13 2.78
CA ARG A 244 -0.15 16.41 2.92
C ARG A 244 -0.91 15.11 2.74
N TYR A 245 -1.75 14.76 3.71
CA TYR A 245 -2.62 13.60 3.59
C TYR A 245 -4.07 13.93 3.91
N THR A 246 -4.96 13.31 3.14
CA THR A 246 -6.41 13.43 3.26
C THR A 246 -6.98 12.08 3.64
N VAL A 247 -7.67 12.03 4.77
CA VAL A 247 -8.35 10.83 5.25
C VAL A 247 -9.85 11.03 5.10
N LYS A 248 -10.56 10.03 4.56
CA LYS A 248 -12.02 9.97 4.58
C LYS A 248 -12.47 8.79 5.42
N TRP A 249 -13.48 9.00 6.24
CA TRP A 249 -14.01 7.97 7.13
C TRP A 249 -15.50 8.15 7.40
N VAL A 250 -16.12 7.15 8.00
CA VAL A 250 -17.48 7.21 8.54
C VAL A 250 -17.43 6.74 9.99
N ASP A 251 -18.37 7.19 10.81
CA ASP A 251 -18.52 6.62 12.15
C ASP A 251 -18.91 5.14 12.01
N TRP A 252 -18.32 4.28 12.85
CA TRP A 252 -18.62 2.86 12.79
C TRP A 252 -20.09 2.59 13.13
N SER A 253 -20.65 1.58 12.49
CA SER A 253 -21.98 1.04 12.82
C SER A 253 -22.07 -0.40 12.32
N GLU A 254 -23.01 -1.17 12.85
CA GLU A 254 -23.29 -2.55 12.41
C GLU A 254 -23.68 -2.68 10.92
N SER A 255 -23.93 -1.56 10.24
CA SER A 255 -24.18 -1.53 8.79
C SER A 255 -22.92 -1.47 7.94
N VAL A 256 -21.75 -1.24 8.54
CA VAL A 256 -20.46 -1.28 7.85
C VAL A 256 -19.99 -2.74 7.80
N VAL A 257 -19.52 -3.17 6.64
CA VAL A 257 -18.85 -4.47 6.50
C VAL A 257 -17.34 -4.26 6.56
N PRO A 258 -16.63 -4.83 7.56
CA PRO A 258 -15.19 -4.70 7.66
C PRO A 258 -14.50 -5.34 6.46
N VAL A 259 -13.40 -4.71 6.00
CA VAL A 259 -12.49 -5.30 5.03
C VAL A 259 -11.10 -5.43 5.61
N LYS A 260 -10.44 -6.53 5.27
CA LYS A 260 -9.05 -6.80 5.60
C LYS A 260 -8.14 -6.29 4.49
N VAL A 261 -7.02 -5.72 4.89
CA VAL A 261 -5.96 -5.23 4.01
C VAL A 261 -4.93 -6.34 3.85
N TYR A 262 -4.61 -6.69 2.60
CA TYR A 262 -3.49 -7.59 2.29
C TYR A 262 -2.55 -6.90 1.30
N ILE A 263 -1.25 -7.04 1.56
CA ILE A 263 -0.20 -6.66 0.61
C ILE A 263 0.57 -7.94 0.28
N LEU A 264 0.48 -8.35 -0.98
CA LEU A 264 1.11 -9.54 -1.52
C LEU A 264 2.42 -9.17 -2.20
N ASP A 265 3.43 -10.02 -2.12
CA ASP A 265 4.78 -9.73 -2.62
C ASP A 265 5.25 -10.87 -3.55
N VAL A 266 5.65 -10.53 -4.77
CA VAL A 266 6.22 -11.50 -5.75
C VAL A 266 7.56 -12.10 -5.32
N THR A 267 8.20 -11.56 -4.29
CA THR A 267 9.45 -12.08 -3.73
C THR A 267 9.22 -13.05 -2.57
N ASP A 268 7.97 -13.25 -2.14
CA ASP A 268 7.64 -14.12 -1.01
C ASP A 268 8.13 -15.55 -1.24
N ARG A 269 8.92 -16.04 -0.28
CA ARG A 269 9.39 -17.42 -0.22
C ARG A 269 8.64 -18.17 0.86
N MET A 270 7.51 -18.77 0.48
CA MET A 270 6.73 -19.57 1.39
C MET A 270 7.39 -20.92 1.69
N ASN A 271 7.54 -21.24 2.99
CA ASN A 271 7.99 -22.54 3.45
C ASN A 271 6.85 -23.30 4.15
N HIS A 272 6.27 -24.28 3.44
CA HIS A 272 5.20 -25.14 3.95
C HIS A 272 5.68 -26.22 4.94
N SER A 273 6.99 -26.46 5.06
CA SER A 273 7.54 -27.50 5.93
C SER A 273 7.77 -27.04 7.37
N ALA A 274 7.36 -25.81 7.71
CA ALA A 274 7.56 -25.26 9.04
C ALA A 274 6.56 -25.84 10.07
N PRO A 275 6.99 -26.17 11.30
CA PRO A 275 6.12 -26.82 12.31
C PRO A 275 4.92 -25.99 12.78
N THR A 276 4.93 -24.68 12.56
CA THR A 276 3.97 -23.70 13.12
C THR A 276 3.15 -22.99 12.04
N GLY A 277 2.83 -23.69 10.95
CA GLY A 277 2.19 -23.10 9.76
C GLY A 277 3.21 -22.55 8.76
N ALA A 278 2.71 -22.09 7.60
CA ALA A 278 3.56 -21.58 6.53
C ALA A 278 4.38 -20.36 6.99
N LYS A 279 5.70 -20.40 6.80
CA LYS A 279 6.56 -19.22 7.01
C LYS A 279 6.70 -18.44 5.72
N HIS A 280 6.52 -17.14 5.78
CA HIS A 280 6.60 -16.24 4.64
C HIS A 280 7.81 -15.32 4.79
N ASN A 281 8.59 -15.21 3.73
CA ASN A 281 9.79 -14.39 3.72
C ASN A 281 9.73 -13.46 2.51
N CYS A 282 9.08 -12.32 2.71
CA CYS A 282 8.95 -11.26 1.75
C CYS A 282 10.21 -10.42 1.75
N LEU A 283 10.87 -10.30 0.59
CA LEU A 283 12.08 -9.49 0.43
C LEU A 283 11.76 -8.04 0.06
N VAL A 284 10.50 -7.73 -0.26
CA VAL A 284 9.96 -6.41 -0.64
C VAL A 284 10.44 -5.92 -2.01
N GLU A 285 11.73 -6.09 -2.30
CA GLU A 285 12.38 -5.62 -3.51
C GLU A 285 13.20 -6.72 -4.19
N TYR A 286 13.44 -6.55 -5.49
CA TYR A 286 14.31 -7.41 -6.27
C TYR A 286 14.92 -6.65 -7.45
N ASP A 287 16.01 -7.18 -8.00
CA ASP A 287 16.64 -6.64 -9.21
C ASP A 287 16.07 -7.31 -10.45
N VAL A 288 15.86 -6.52 -11.51
CA VAL A 288 15.54 -6.97 -12.87
C VAL A 288 16.79 -6.85 -13.71
N GLU A 289 17.37 -7.98 -14.05
CA GLU A 289 18.58 -8.05 -14.87
C GLU A 289 18.29 -7.68 -16.32
N LYS A 290 19.27 -7.04 -16.97
CA LYS A 290 19.20 -6.81 -18.40
C LYS A 290 19.26 -8.14 -19.16
N SER A 291 18.20 -8.46 -19.89
CA SER A 291 18.06 -9.73 -20.61
C SER A 291 18.29 -9.60 -22.13
N CYS A 292 18.07 -8.43 -22.72
CA CYS A 292 18.34 -8.18 -24.14
C CYS A 292 18.54 -6.70 -24.50
N ASN A 293 18.99 -6.46 -25.74
CA ASN A 293 19.25 -5.13 -26.30
C ASN A 293 18.10 -4.60 -27.20
N ALA A 294 17.01 -5.34 -27.35
CA ALA A 294 15.96 -5.04 -28.33
C ALA A 294 14.90 -4.09 -27.75
N THR A 295 14.42 -3.16 -28.57
CA THR A 295 13.40 -2.15 -28.21
C THR A 295 11.98 -2.70 -28.06
N ASN A 296 11.72 -3.98 -28.36
CA ASN A 296 10.43 -4.63 -28.17
C ASN A 296 10.62 -6.08 -27.70
N GLY A 297 10.10 -6.43 -26.52
CA GLY A 297 9.91 -7.81 -26.07
C GLY A 297 10.83 -8.32 -24.95
N CYS A 298 11.71 -7.50 -24.38
CA CYS A 298 12.48 -7.89 -23.19
C CYS A 298 11.59 -7.78 -21.95
N LEU A 299 11.21 -8.92 -21.38
CA LEU A 299 10.32 -9.03 -20.22
C LEU A 299 11.01 -9.83 -19.12
N ASP A 300 11.09 -9.25 -17.92
CA ASP A 300 11.28 -10.01 -16.70
C ASP A 300 9.93 -10.32 -16.07
N ASN A 301 9.74 -11.58 -15.68
CA ASN A 301 8.53 -12.08 -15.07
C ASN A 301 8.86 -12.67 -13.69
N LYS A 302 8.40 -11.98 -12.65
CA LYS A 302 8.54 -12.41 -11.26
C LYS A 302 7.19 -12.83 -10.71
N TRP A 303 7.13 -13.94 -9.99
CA TRP A 303 5.89 -14.38 -9.38
C TRP A 303 6.12 -15.13 -8.08
N ALA A 304 5.08 -15.12 -7.23
CA ALA A 304 5.03 -15.91 -6.01
C ALA A 304 3.67 -16.59 -5.87
N LYS A 305 3.65 -17.73 -5.16
CA LYS A 305 2.44 -18.43 -4.76
C LYS A 305 2.18 -18.21 -3.29
N ILE A 306 0.98 -17.73 -2.97
CA ILE A 306 0.62 -17.24 -1.65
C ILE A 306 -0.72 -17.85 -1.24
N THR A 307 -0.70 -18.75 -0.25
CA THR A 307 -1.89 -19.35 0.36
C THR A 307 -2.55 -18.36 1.31
N MET A 308 -3.81 -18.05 1.03
CA MET A 308 -4.60 -17.14 1.85
C MET A 308 -5.09 -17.85 3.12
N PRO A 309 -4.87 -17.29 4.33
CA PRO A 309 -5.29 -17.92 5.57
C PRO A 309 -6.83 -17.99 5.68
N THR A 310 -7.51 -16.97 5.15
CA THR A 310 -8.96 -16.84 5.10
C THR A 310 -9.35 -16.30 3.73
N GLY A 311 -10.48 -16.76 3.22
CA GLY A 311 -11.06 -16.31 1.97
C GLY A 311 -11.97 -15.10 2.16
N GLY A 312 -12.70 -14.76 1.11
CA GLY A 312 -13.64 -13.64 1.11
C GLY A 312 -13.86 -13.09 -0.29
N HIS A 313 -14.43 -11.90 -0.36
CA HIS A 313 -14.76 -11.20 -1.59
C HIS A 313 -13.77 -10.06 -1.82
N VAL A 314 -13.13 -10.04 -2.98
CA VAL A 314 -12.24 -8.94 -3.36
C VAL A 314 -13.10 -7.71 -3.65
N ILE A 315 -12.86 -6.63 -2.92
CA ILE A 315 -13.60 -5.36 -3.04
C ILE A 315 -12.76 -4.31 -3.78
N TYR A 316 -11.44 -4.38 -3.64
CA TYR A 316 -10.49 -3.51 -4.30
C TYR A 316 -9.19 -4.27 -4.57
N GLY A 317 -8.50 -3.93 -5.65
CA GLY A 317 -7.15 -4.42 -5.92
C GLY A 317 -6.33 -3.42 -6.74
N VAL A 318 -5.04 -3.31 -6.43
CA VAL A 318 -4.08 -2.49 -7.17
C VAL A 318 -2.67 -3.04 -6.98
N ALA A 319 -1.82 -2.92 -8.00
CA ALA A 319 -0.42 -3.26 -7.87
C ALA A 319 0.45 -2.04 -7.54
N HIS A 320 1.61 -2.30 -6.95
CA HIS A 320 2.68 -1.32 -6.79
C HIS A 320 3.86 -1.73 -7.67
N LEU A 321 4.31 -0.82 -8.53
CA LEU A 321 5.44 -1.02 -9.42
C LEU A 321 6.27 0.27 -9.49
N HIS A 322 7.58 0.12 -9.61
CA HIS A 322 8.53 1.17 -9.92
C HIS A 322 8.61 1.42 -11.43
N ARG A 323 9.45 2.38 -11.83
CA ARG A 323 9.76 2.66 -13.24
C ARG A 323 10.32 1.39 -13.92
N GLY A 324 9.92 1.17 -15.17
CA GLY A 324 10.20 -0.08 -15.89
C GLY A 324 9.11 -1.14 -15.71
N GLY A 325 8.19 -0.96 -14.75
CA GLY A 325 7.04 -1.84 -14.59
C GLY A 325 6.12 -1.80 -15.82
N LEU A 326 5.62 -2.97 -16.22
CA LEU A 326 4.71 -3.18 -17.35
C LEU A 326 3.30 -3.58 -16.90
N GLY A 327 3.18 -4.19 -15.72
CA GLY A 327 1.91 -4.56 -15.14
C GLY A 327 2.03 -5.75 -14.19
N SER A 328 1.00 -5.94 -13.39
CA SER A 328 0.93 -7.05 -12.45
C SER A 328 -0.47 -7.65 -12.46
N THR A 329 -0.55 -8.97 -12.27
CA THR A 329 -1.82 -9.70 -12.25
C THR A 329 -1.86 -10.66 -11.08
N LEU A 330 -3.01 -10.70 -10.41
CA LEU A 330 -3.32 -11.62 -9.34
C LEU A 330 -4.25 -12.70 -9.88
N HIS A 331 -3.83 -13.96 -9.74
CA HIS A 331 -4.57 -15.14 -10.19
C HIS A 331 -5.06 -15.98 -9.02
N GLY A 332 -6.23 -16.60 -9.17
CA GLY A 332 -6.70 -17.68 -8.31
C GLY A 332 -5.98 -18.99 -8.60
N GLU A 333 -6.22 -20.00 -7.77
CA GLU A 333 -5.54 -21.31 -7.87
C GLU A 333 -5.87 -22.03 -9.19
N ASP A 334 -7.08 -21.80 -9.72
CA ASP A 334 -7.57 -22.31 -11.00
C ASP A 334 -7.10 -21.49 -12.22
N GLY A 335 -6.21 -20.51 -12.01
CA GLY A 335 -5.66 -19.65 -13.05
C GLY A 335 -6.54 -18.47 -13.45
N ARG A 336 -7.75 -18.34 -12.89
CA ARG A 336 -8.63 -17.19 -13.18
C ARG A 336 -7.98 -15.89 -12.74
N VAL A 337 -8.21 -14.82 -13.50
CA VAL A 337 -7.75 -13.48 -13.12
C VAL A 337 -8.68 -12.94 -12.04
N LEU A 338 -8.11 -12.59 -10.88
CA LEU A 338 -8.81 -11.89 -9.81
C LEU A 338 -8.75 -10.37 -10.01
N CYS A 339 -7.58 -9.87 -10.40
CA CYS A 339 -7.33 -8.47 -10.70
C CYS A 339 -6.07 -8.31 -11.55
N SER A 340 -6.11 -7.39 -12.52
CA SER A 340 -4.94 -6.94 -13.27
C SER A 340 -4.78 -5.44 -13.09
N SER A 341 -3.55 -5.00 -12.84
CA SER A 341 -3.20 -3.61 -12.58
C SER A 341 -1.99 -3.22 -13.42
N THR A 342 -2.12 -2.14 -14.18
CA THR A 342 -1.13 -1.65 -15.14
C THR A 342 -0.69 -0.23 -14.80
N PRO A 343 0.61 0.09 -14.89
CA PRO A 343 1.11 1.42 -14.61
C PRO A 343 0.68 2.43 -15.67
N ILE A 344 0.45 3.65 -15.22
CA ILE A 344 0.16 4.83 -16.04
C ILE A 344 1.37 5.75 -15.91
N TYR A 345 2.08 5.92 -17.02
CA TYR A 345 3.23 6.82 -17.09
C TYR A 345 2.82 8.24 -17.45
N GLY A 346 3.46 9.21 -16.79
CA GLY A 346 3.27 10.63 -17.10
C GLY A 346 3.82 11.00 -18.48
N LYS A 347 3.42 12.17 -18.98
CA LYS A 347 3.78 12.67 -20.33
C LYS A 347 4.24 14.14 -20.37
N GLY A 348 4.27 14.81 -19.23
CA GLY A 348 4.59 16.22 -19.07
C GLY A 348 5.58 16.47 -17.94
N LYS A 349 5.57 17.69 -17.40
CA LYS A 349 6.42 18.10 -16.27
C LYS A 349 5.64 18.41 -15.00
N GLU A 350 4.34 18.66 -15.12
CA GLU A 350 3.48 19.00 -13.99
C GLU A 350 3.39 17.86 -12.97
N ALA A 351 3.18 18.23 -11.71
CA ALA A 351 3.00 17.30 -10.62
C ALA A 351 1.87 16.28 -10.92
N GLY A 352 2.20 14.99 -10.91
CA GLY A 352 1.31 13.88 -11.22
C GLY A 352 1.17 13.57 -12.72
N ASN A 353 1.97 14.18 -13.58
CA ASN A 353 2.04 13.86 -15.01
C ASN A 353 3.49 13.80 -15.50
N GLU A 354 4.44 13.49 -14.64
CA GLU A 354 5.87 13.55 -14.91
C GLU A 354 6.30 12.46 -15.91
N ALA A 355 6.88 12.89 -17.03
CA ALA A 355 7.30 12.01 -18.11
C ALA A 355 8.33 10.97 -17.63
N GLY A 356 8.06 9.69 -17.91
CA GLY A 356 8.95 8.58 -17.53
C GLY A 356 8.81 8.11 -16.09
N TYR A 357 7.91 8.69 -15.29
CA TYR A 357 7.55 8.21 -13.95
C TYR A 357 6.21 7.48 -13.98
N VAL A 358 6.05 6.49 -13.10
CA VAL A 358 4.75 5.89 -12.81
C VAL A 358 3.97 6.88 -11.94
N VAL A 359 2.92 7.49 -12.51
CA VAL A 359 2.14 8.53 -11.83
C VAL A 359 0.79 8.03 -11.35
N ALA A 360 0.34 6.87 -11.83
CA ALA A 360 -0.84 6.16 -11.36
C ALA A 360 -0.78 4.68 -11.72
N MET A 361 -1.70 3.90 -11.16
CA MET A 361 -1.97 2.50 -11.50
C MET A 361 -3.45 2.34 -11.83
N THR A 362 -3.79 1.41 -12.73
CA THR A 362 -5.18 0.99 -12.88
C THR A 362 -5.63 0.17 -11.69
N THR A 363 -6.88 0.32 -11.28
CA THR A 363 -7.45 -0.32 -10.09
C THR A 363 -8.57 -1.27 -10.46
N CYS A 364 -8.73 -2.32 -9.67
CA CYS A 364 -9.84 -3.25 -9.77
C CYS A 364 -10.89 -2.92 -8.72
N TYR A 365 -12.14 -2.76 -9.17
CA TYR A 365 -13.32 -2.65 -8.34
C TYR A 365 -14.33 -3.71 -8.77
N PRO A 366 -14.21 -4.96 -8.29
CA PRO A 366 -15.12 -6.01 -8.67
C PRO A 366 -16.55 -5.69 -8.22
N TRP A 367 -17.53 -6.17 -8.98
CA TRP A 367 -18.91 -6.16 -8.48
C TRP A 367 -18.97 -6.99 -7.19
N PRO A 368 -19.70 -6.54 -6.14
CA PRO A 368 -19.83 -7.30 -4.90
C PRO A 368 -20.23 -8.76 -5.18
N GLY A 369 -19.44 -9.70 -4.67
CA GLY A 369 -19.67 -11.13 -4.86
C GLY A 369 -19.05 -11.75 -6.12
N SER A 370 -18.62 -10.96 -7.11
CA SER A 370 -18.13 -11.49 -8.40
C SER A 370 -16.75 -12.12 -8.35
N VAL A 371 -15.86 -11.62 -7.50
CA VAL A 371 -14.51 -12.15 -7.30
C VAL A 371 -14.40 -12.66 -5.87
N LYS A 372 -14.37 -13.99 -5.71
CA LYS A 372 -14.25 -14.68 -4.43
C LYS A 372 -12.91 -15.37 -4.32
N ILE A 373 -12.28 -15.33 -3.15
CA ILE A 373 -11.13 -16.13 -2.74
C ILE A 373 -11.67 -17.17 -1.74
N LYS A 374 -11.30 -18.44 -1.87
CA LYS A 374 -11.68 -19.49 -0.92
C LYS A 374 -10.72 -19.53 0.26
N ASP A 375 -11.18 -20.04 1.40
CA ASP A 375 -10.31 -20.31 2.54
C ASP A 375 -9.20 -21.27 2.12
N GLY A 376 -7.95 -20.92 2.42
CA GLY A 376 -6.79 -21.72 2.03
C GLY A 376 -6.47 -21.69 0.54
N GLU A 377 -7.11 -20.85 -0.29
CA GLU A 377 -6.80 -20.78 -1.72
C GLU A 377 -5.38 -20.22 -1.93
N THR A 378 -4.59 -20.89 -2.77
CA THR A 378 -3.28 -20.40 -3.19
C THR A 378 -3.42 -19.45 -4.38
N LEU A 379 -3.11 -18.19 -4.16
CA LEU A 379 -3.06 -17.16 -5.19
C LEU A 379 -1.69 -17.14 -5.86
N THR A 380 -1.66 -16.73 -7.12
CA THR A 380 -0.40 -16.43 -7.83
C THR A 380 -0.36 -14.95 -8.15
N VAL A 381 0.60 -14.23 -7.56
CA VAL A 381 0.87 -12.83 -7.92
C VAL A 381 2.00 -12.80 -8.94
N VAL A 382 1.82 -12.05 -10.03
CA VAL A 382 2.78 -11.96 -11.14
C VAL A 382 3.09 -10.50 -11.42
N SER A 383 4.36 -10.11 -11.41
CA SER A 383 4.87 -8.80 -11.76
C SER A 383 5.71 -8.88 -13.04
N ASN A 384 5.52 -7.89 -13.92
CA ASN A 384 6.18 -7.81 -15.21
C ASN A 384 6.95 -6.49 -15.31
N TYR A 385 8.23 -6.58 -15.69
CA TYR A 385 9.11 -5.43 -15.91
C TYR A 385 9.77 -5.51 -17.27
N GLU A 386 10.04 -4.36 -17.87
CA GLU A 386 10.94 -4.26 -19.01
C GLU A 386 12.36 -4.63 -18.56
N SER A 387 13.04 -5.47 -19.33
CA SER A 387 14.41 -5.92 -19.04
C SER A 387 15.41 -5.56 -20.14
N THR A 388 15.18 -4.45 -20.85
CA THR A 388 16.12 -3.86 -21.82
C THR A 388 17.32 -3.18 -21.14
N GLN A 389 17.17 -2.88 -19.86
CA GLN A 389 18.18 -2.33 -18.96
C GLN A 389 18.04 -2.95 -17.57
N LEU A 390 19.08 -2.78 -16.75
CA LEU A 390 19.03 -3.16 -15.34
C LEU A 390 18.08 -2.22 -14.60
N HIS A 391 17.19 -2.78 -13.78
CA HIS A 391 16.49 -2.06 -12.74
C HIS A 391 16.84 -2.65 -11.38
N SER A 392 17.23 -1.81 -10.42
CA SER A 392 17.58 -2.28 -9.07
C SER A 392 16.50 -1.96 -8.06
N GLY A 393 16.32 -2.82 -7.06
CA GLY A 393 15.40 -2.53 -5.95
C GLY A 393 13.96 -2.23 -6.40
N VAL A 394 13.48 -2.90 -7.46
CA VAL A 394 12.10 -2.73 -7.91
C VAL A 394 11.16 -3.55 -7.04
N MET A 395 9.91 -3.07 -6.93
CA MET A 395 8.88 -3.77 -6.19
C MET A 395 7.87 -4.46 -7.12
N GLY A 396 7.26 -5.54 -6.63
CA GLY A 396 6.16 -6.22 -7.31
C GLY A 396 5.07 -6.55 -6.31
N LEU A 397 4.44 -5.53 -5.75
CA LEU A 397 3.44 -5.73 -4.70
C LEU A 397 2.03 -5.70 -5.27
N PHE A 398 1.10 -6.35 -4.57
CA PHE A 398 -0.33 -6.32 -4.88
C PHE A 398 -1.14 -6.04 -3.61
N TYR A 399 -1.76 -4.87 -3.55
CA TYR A 399 -2.63 -4.45 -2.47
C TYR A 399 -4.07 -4.87 -2.79
N ILE A 400 -4.72 -5.61 -1.89
CA ILE A 400 -6.14 -5.96 -2.02
C ILE A 400 -6.92 -5.69 -0.73
N LEU A 401 -8.20 -5.34 -0.91
CA LEU A 401 -9.18 -5.31 0.17
C LEU A 401 -10.12 -6.50 0.03
N VAL A 402 -10.27 -7.27 1.10
CA VAL A 402 -11.09 -8.48 1.13
C VAL A 402 -12.14 -8.37 2.23
N ALA A 403 -13.41 -8.53 1.87
CA ALA A 403 -14.52 -8.66 2.81
C ALA A 403 -14.84 -10.14 3.04
N GLU A 404 -14.85 -10.62 4.28
CA GLU A 404 -15.19 -12.02 4.57
C GLU A 404 -16.67 -12.32 4.29
N THR A 405 -17.52 -11.29 4.41
CA THR A 405 -18.96 -11.33 4.16
C THR A 405 -19.37 -10.21 3.19
N LEU A 406 -20.59 -10.28 2.63
CA LEU A 406 -21.12 -9.29 1.67
C LEU A 406 -22.15 -8.35 2.30
#